data_AF-A0A972MMF3-F1
#
_entry.id   AF-A0A972MMF3-F1
#
_cell.length_a   1.000
_cell.length_b   1.000
_cell.length_c   1.000
_cell.angle_alpha   90.00
_cell.angle_beta   90.00
_cell.angle_gamma   90.00
#
_symmetry.space_group_name_H-M   'P 1'
#
loop_
_entity.id
_entity.type
_entity.pdbx_description
1 polymer ?
#
loop_
_entity_poly.entity_id
_entity_poly.type
_entity_poly.pdbx_seq_one_letter_code
_entity_poly.pdbx_strand_id
1 'polypeptide(L)'
;MMYREYLSRALNVDMDSLKDELRLKLILKARLTKKELKILNGSIGGEEVEPLIQSLNIDSSRYRELKLNIERKLNSQKLLKEIFK
;
A
#
# COMPACT_ATOMS: atom_id res chain seq x y z
N MET A 1 -9.76 4.93 -6.58
CA MET A 1 -9.84 3.73 -5.73
C MET A 1 -9.56 4.14 -4.28
N MET A 2 -10.18 3.47 -3.31
CA MET A 2 -9.97 3.69 -1.87
C MET A 2 -9.00 2.65 -1.28
N TYR A 3 -8.39 2.91 -0.11
CA TYR A 3 -7.51 1.95 0.57
C TYR A 3 -8.24 0.65 0.89
N ARG A 4 -9.52 0.71 1.30
CA ARG A 4 -10.32 -0.50 1.53
C ARG A 4 -10.43 -1.41 0.31
N GLU A 5 -10.76 -0.83 -0.85
CA GLU A 5 -10.92 -1.59 -2.10
C GLU A 5 -9.61 -2.24 -2.51
N TYR A 6 -8.51 -1.49 -2.42
CA TYR A 6 -7.18 -1.99 -2.75
C TYR A 6 -6.76 -3.12 -1.81
N LEU A 7 -6.89 -2.92 -0.50
CA LEU A 7 -6.47 -3.90 0.51
C LEU A 7 -7.34 -5.17 0.47
N SER A 8 -8.65 -5.03 0.24
CA SER A 8 -9.55 -6.18 0.05
C SER A 8 -9.08 -7.08 -1.10
N ARG A 9 -8.70 -6.48 -2.23
CA ARG A 9 -8.13 -7.20 -3.37
C ARG A 9 -6.75 -7.78 -3.07
N ALA A 10 -5.86 -7.00 -2.48
CA ALA A 10 -4.48 -7.39 -2.23
C ALA A 10 -4.34 -8.50 -1.17
N LEU A 11 -5.23 -8.51 -0.17
CA LEU A 11 -5.24 -9.47 0.93
C LEU A 11 -6.25 -10.61 0.72
N ASN A 12 -7.07 -10.53 -0.34
CA ASN A 12 -8.16 -11.46 -0.63
C ASN A 12 -9.13 -11.63 0.55
N VAL A 13 -9.69 -10.51 1.01
CA VAL A 13 -10.60 -10.42 2.18
C VAL A 13 -11.74 -9.46 1.91
N ASP A 14 -12.84 -9.61 2.64
CA ASP A 14 -13.97 -8.69 2.54
C ASP A 14 -13.64 -7.28 3.04
N MET A 15 -14.21 -6.26 2.40
CA MET A 15 -14.04 -4.86 2.80
C MET A 15 -14.55 -4.59 4.21
N ASP A 16 -15.57 -5.33 4.67
CA ASP A 16 -16.13 -5.16 6.01
C ASP A 16 -15.23 -5.66 7.13
N SER A 17 -14.29 -6.56 6.83
CA SER A 17 -13.26 -7.02 7.76
C SER A 17 -12.19 -5.95 8.01
N LEU A 18 -12.10 -4.92 7.16
CA LEU A 18 -11.09 -3.87 7.24
C LEU A 18 -11.60 -2.64 8.01
N LYS A 19 -10.73 -2.00 8.79
CA LYS A 19 -11.02 -0.71 9.44
C LYS A 19 -11.45 0.36 8.43
N ASP A 20 -12.06 1.44 8.92
CA ASP A 20 -12.49 2.55 8.05
C ASP A 20 -11.32 3.23 7.34
N GLU A 21 -11.65 3.94 6.26
CA GLU A 21 -10.68 4.56 5.36
C GLU A 21 -9.71 5.52 6.07
N LEU A 22 -10.20 6.28 7.06
CA LEU A 22 -9.36 7.20 7.83
C LEU A 22 -8.37 6.43 8.71
N ARG A 23 -8.83 5.40 9.41
CA ARG A 23 -7.95 4.54 10.22
C ARG A 23 -6.91 3.81 9.37
N LEU A 24 -7.31 3.23 8.24
CA LEU A 24 -6.39 2.56 7.32
C LEU A 24 -5.31 3.52 6.80
N LYS A 25 -5.71 4.73 6.39
CA LYS A 25 -4.76 5.77 5.96
C LYS A 25 -3.75 6.12 7.05
N LEU A 26 -4.18 6.24 8.30
CA LEU A 26 -3.29 6.52 9.44
C LEU A 26 -2.32 5.36 9.71
N ILE A 27 -2.82 4.13 9.72
CA ILE A 27 -2.01 2.92 9.92
C ILE A 27 -0.94 2.80 8.82
N LEU A 28 -1.34 2.93 7.55
CA LEU A 28 -0.42 2.84 6.42
C LEU A 28 0.61 3.97 6.43
N LYS A 29 0.23 5.20 6.79
CA LYS A 29 1.16 6.32 6.97
C LYS A 29 2.18 6.08 8.08
N ALA A 30 1.80 5.39 9.15
CA ALA A 30 2.70 5.09 10.26
C ALA A 30 3.65 3.92 9.97
N ARG A 31 3.28 3.01 9.05
CA ARG A 31 3.98 1.74 8.80
C ARG A 31 4.80 1.73 7.51
N LEU A 32 4.40 2.54 6.53
CA LEU A 32 5.11 2.70 5.27
C LEU A 32 5.98 3.97 5.30
N THR A 33 7.14 3.89 4.67
CA THR A 33 7.96 5.06 4.38
C THR A 33 7.25 5.97 3.38
N LYS A 34 7.68 7.24 3.26
CA LYS A 34 7.11 8.19 2.30
C LYS A 34 7.14 7.66 0.86
N LYS A 35 8.23 6.98 0.45
CA LYS A 35 8.37 6.40 -0.89
C LYS A 35 7.43 5.22 -1.09
N GLU A 36 7.35 4.30 -0.12
CA GLU A 36 6.43 3.16 -0.18
C GLU A 36 4.96 3.61 -0.22
N LEU A 37 4.60 4.61 0.60
CA LEU A 37 3.26 5.16 0.60
C LEU A 37 2.91 5.83 -0.73
N LYS A 38 3.86 6.52 -1.37
CA LYS A 38 3.66 7.12 -2.69
C LYS A 38 3.46 6.05 -3.77
N ILE A 39 4.22 4.96 -3.75
CA ILE A 39 4.03 3.80 -4.64
C ILE A 39 2.67 3.15 -4.43
N LEU A 40 2.27 2.93 -3.17
CA LEU A 40 0.97 2.38 -2.84
C LEU A 40 -0.16 3.29 -3.35
N ASN A 41 -0.06 4.60 -3.12
CA ASN A 41 -1.07 5.56 -3.56
C ASN A 41 -1.18 5.64 -5.08
N GLY A 42 -0.08 5.56 -5.81
CA GLY A 42 -0.15 5.49 -7.27
C GLY A 42 -0.78 4.19 -7.75
N SER A 43 -0.51 3.06 -7.07
CA SER A 43 -1.15 1.78 -7.39
C SER A 43 -2.67 1.82 -7.15
N ILE A 44 -3.11 2.56 -6.13
CA ILE A 44 -4.54 2.84 -5.85
C ILE A 44 -5.09 3.83 -6.89
N GLY A 45 -4.33 4.84 -7.27
CA GLY A 45 -4.71 5.86 -8.25
C GLY A 45 -4.80 5.32 -9.69
N GLY A 46 -4.24 4.13 -9.96
CA GLY A 46 -4.05 3.64 -11.32
C GLY A 46 -2.95 4.38 -12.08
N GLU A 47 -2.00 4.99 -11.37
CA GLU A 47 -0.84 5.65 -11.97
C GLU A 47 0.05 4.60 -12.65
N GLU A 48 0.54 4.94 -13.84
CA GLU A 48 1.51 4.12 -14.56
C GLU A 48 2.85 4.07 -13.82
N VAL A 49 3.56 2.97 -13.97
CA VAL A 49 4.79 2.71 -13.21
C VAL A 49 5.91 3.70 -13.59
N GLU A 50 6.04 4.02 -14.88
CA GLU A 50 7.09 4.90 -15.41
C GLU A 50 7.04 6.34 -14.84
N PRO A 51 5.92 7.07 -14.88
CA PRO A 51 5.85 8.39 -14.28
C PRO A 51 6.07 8.33 -12.76
N LEU A 52 5.67 7.24 -12.11
CA LEU A 52 5.86 7.08 -10.68
C LEU A 52 7.34 6.89 -10.30
N ILE A 53 8.07 6.08 -11.07
CA ILE A 53 9.52 5.88 -10.96
C ILE A 53 10.26 7.20 -11.19
N GLN A 54 9.91 7.96 -12.24
CA GLN A 54 10.48 9.27 -12.53
C GLN A 54 10.21 10.27 -11.39
N SER A 55 8.96 10.34 -10.89
CA SER A 55 8.57 11.25 -9.82
C SER A 55 9.24 10.94 -8.46
N LEU A 56 9.77 9.73 -8.31
CA LEU A 56 10.46 9.26 -7.11
C LEU A 56 11.98 9.30 -7.26
N ASN A 57 12.48 9.59 -8.46
CA ASN A 57 13.89 9.54 -8.84
C ASN A 57 14.55 8.22 -8.37
N ILE A 58 13.94 7.11 -8.75
CA ILE A 58 14.43 5.75 -8.51
C ILE A 58 14.54 5.01 -9.84
N ASP A 59 15.22 3.88 -9.85
CA ASP A 59 15.24 2.96 -10.99
C ASP A 59 14.19 1.84 -10.84
N SER A 60 14.00 1.07 -11.91
CA SER A 60 13.04 -0.05 -11.96
C SER A 60 13.35 -1.16 -10.96
N SER A 61 14.62 -1.43 -10.66
CA SER A 61 15.02 -2.44 -9.68
C SER A 61 14.61 -1.99 -8.28
N ARG A 62 14.92 -0.72 -7.93
CA ARG A 62 14.53 -0.13 -6.65
C ARG A 62 13.01 -0.06 -6.49
N TYR A 63 12.28 0.23 -7.55
CA TYR A 63 10.81 0.19 -7.55
C TYR A 63 10.28 -1.21 -7.22
N ARG A 64 10.80 -2.25 -7.88
CA ARG A 64 10.42 -3.65 -7.61
C ARG A 64 10.71 -4.04 -6.16
N GLU A 65 11.87 -3.65 -5.63
CA GLU A 65 12.22 -3.91 -4.24
C GLU A 65 11.25 -3.23 -3.26
N LEU A 66 10.91 -1.97 -3.49
CA LEU A 66 9.95 -1.24 -2.66
C LEU A 66 8.55 -1.86 -2.74
N LYS A 67 8.13 -2.33 -3.92
CA LYS A 67 6.86 -3.03 -4.09
C LYS A 67 6.82 -4.34 -3.30
N LEU A 68 7.88 -5.15 -3.39
CA LEU A 68 8.01 -6.38 -2.59
C LEU A 68 8.01 -6.09 -1.09
N ASN A 69 8.66 -5.00 -0.66
CA ASN A 69 8.65 -4.58 0.74
C ASN A 69 7.26 -4.15 1.21
N ILE A 70 6.49 -3.45 0.38
CA ILE A 70 5.08 -3.12 0.65
C ILE A 70 4.26 -4.41 0.80
N GLU A 71 4.36 -5.34 -0.15
CA GLU A 71 3.62 -6.61 -0.11
C GLU A 71 3.96 -7.42 1.15
N ARG A 72 5.25 -7.51 1.52
CA ARG A 72 5.69 -8.17 2.76
C ARG A 72 5.13 -7.49 4.01
N LYS A 73 5.08 -6.16 4.03
CA LYS A 73 4.51 -5.40 5.16
C LYS A 73 3.01 -5.63 5.26
N LEU A 74 2.28 -5.55 4.15
CA LEU A 74 0.83 -5.77 4.10
C LEU A 74 0.45 -7.17 4.57
N ASN A 75 1.27 -8.19 4.27
CA ASN A 75 1.07 -9.57 4.73
C ASN A 75 1.66 -9.88 6.11
N SER A 76 2.31 -8.91 6.76
CA SER A 76 2.85 -9.12 8.10
C SER A 76 1.72 -9.26 9.12
N GLN A 77 1.78 -10.30 9.96
CA GLN A 77 0.80 -10.50 11.03
C GLN A 77 0.61 -9.26 11.91
N LYS A 78 1.68 -8.48 12.15
CA LYS A 78 1.59 -7.24 12.92
C LYS A 78 0.69 -6.22 12.26
N LEU A 79 0.88 -6.00 10.96
CA LEU A 79 0.10 -5.02 10.21
C LEU A 79 -1.33 -5.50 9.96
N LEU A 80 -1.53 -6.80 9.70
CA LEU A 80 -2.86 -7.39 9.55
C LEU A 80 -3.72 -7.20 10.80
N LYS A 81 -3.17 -7.41 12.01
CA LYS A 81 -3.85 -7.12 13.29
C LYS A 81 -4.25 -5.66 13.44
N GLU A 82 -3.49 -4.75 12.83
CA GLU A 82 -3.80 -3.32 12.87
C GLU A 82 -4.85 -2.94 11.82
N ILE A 83 -4.87 -3.61 10.66
CA ILE A 83 -5.76 -3.31 9.52
C ILE A 83 -7.16 -3.92 9.71
N PHE A 84 -7.26 -5.11 10.29
CA PHE A 84 -8.54 -5.78 10.55
C PHE A 84 -9.28 -5.18 11.75
N LYS A 85 -10.61 -5.20 11.67
CA LYS A 85 -11.50 -4.75 12.75
C LYS A 85 -11.45 -5.69 13.95
#